data_AF-A0A7D6IAX5-F1
#
_entry.id   AF-A0A7D6IAX5-F1
#
_cell.length_a   1.000
_cell.length_b   1.000
_cell.length_c   1.000
_cell.angle_alpha   90.00
_cell.angle_beta   90.00
_cell.angle_gamma   90.00
#
_symmetry.space_group_name_H-M   'P 1'
#
loop_
_entity.id
_entity.type
_entity.pdbx_description
1 polymer ?
#
loop_
_entity_poly.entity_id
_entity_poly.type
_entity_poly.pdbx_seq_one_letter_code
_entity_poly.pdbx_strand_id
1 'polypeptide(L)'
;MNQERQLIVQTDKTSNWMLIVAIKGKKDTQQSTEMKWINRHNEVVLHNYSRISTLLLGKRGMALPTTLCFSNQSAEISIIISGLGRVRLCSNQRLVGIAKC
;
A
#
# COMPACT_ATOMS: atom_id res chain seq x y z
N MET A 1 18.79 15.10 8.92
CA MET A 1 17.85 15.45 7.82
C MET A 1 16.71 14.44 7.81
N ASN A 2 15.46 14.88 7.62
CA ASN A 2 14.33 13.96 7.42
C ASN A 2 14.47 13.33 6.02
N GLN A 3 14.61 12.01 5.95
CA GLN A 3 14.57 11.28 4.69
C GLN A 3 13.12 11.12 4.24
N GLU A 4 12.80 11.57 3.03
CA GLU A 4 11.50 11.32 2.40
C GLU A 4 11.39 9.84 2.01
N ARG A 5 10.27 9.23 2.37
CA ARG A 5 9.96 7.84 2.02
C ARG A 5 8.85 7.80 0.99
N GLN A 6 8.77 6.73 0.23
CA GLN A 6 7.68 6.48 -0.71
C GLN A 6 7.19 5.05 -0.55
N LEU A 7 5.88 4.88 -0.51
CA LEU A 7 5.22 3.60 -0.68
C LEU A 7 4.94 3.42 -2.17
N ILE A 8 5.44 2.35 -2.76
CA ILE A 8 5.26 1.99 -4.16
C ILE A 8 4.47 0.68 -4.22
N VAL A 9 3.46 0.67 -5.08
CA VAL A 9 2.72 -0.50 -5.50
C VAL A 9 3.30 -0.97 -6.83
N GLN A 10 3.86 -2.16 -6.85
CA GLN A 10 4.34 -2.79 -8.06
C GLN A 10 3.45 -3.99 -8.38
N THR A 11 2.94 -4.06 -9.60
CA THR A 11 2.14 -5.17 -10.10
C THR A 11 2.84 -5.81 -11.30
N ASP A 12 2.77 -7.13 -11.43
CA ASP A 12 3.16 -7.82 -12.65
C ASP A 12 1.94 -8.16 -13.53
N LYS A 13 2.20 -8.75 -14.71
CA LYS A 13 1.16 -9.11 -15.68
C LYS A 13 0.21 -10.22 -15.19
N THR A 14 0.57 -10.91 -14.11
CA THR A 14 -0.19 -12.03 -13.54
C THR A 14 -0.98 -11.63 -12.29
N SER A 15 -1.16 -10.32 -12.06
CA SER A 15 -1.82 -9.78 -10.87
C SER A 15 -1.10 -10.07 -9.56
N ASN A 16 0.15 -10.54 -9.60
CA ASN A 16 0.98 -10.50 -8.40
C ASN A 16 1.31 -9.06 -8.11
N TRP A 17 1.22 -8.71 -6.85
CA TRP A 17 1.50 -7.37 -6.38
C TRP A 17 2.54 -7.39 -5.28
N MET A 18 3.17 -6.25 -5.12
CA MET A 18 4.23 -6.03 -4.17
C MET A 18 4.15 -4.60 -3.66
N LEU A 19 4.32 -4.44 -2.36
CA LEU A 19 4.43 -3.14 -1.71
C LEU A 19 5.89 -2.91 -1.36
N ILE A 20 6.43 -1.76 -1.75
CA ILE A 20 7.81 -1.40 -1.52
C ILE A 20 7.84 -0.05 -0.79
N VAL A 21 8.50 0.00 0.37
CA VAL A 21 8.83 1.26 1.04
C VAL A 21 10.29 1.56 0.74
N ALA A 22 10.55 2.71 0.13
CA ALA A 22 11.90 3.13 -0.24
C ALA A 22 12.17 4.59 0.13
N ILE A 23 13.44 4.92 0.35
CA ILE A 23 13.91 6.30 0.51
C ILE A 23 13.97 6.95 -0.87
N LYS A 24 13.23 8.05 -1.05
CA LYS A 24 13.20 8.80 -2.31
C LYS A 24 14.55 9.46 -2.58
N GLY A 25 14.97 9.47 -3.84
CA GLY A 25 16.17 10.19 -4.31
C GLY A 25 17.50 9.43 -4.18
N LYS A 26 17.51 8.22 -3.59
CA LYS A 26 18.67 7.33 -3.66
C LYS A 26 18.65 6.59 -5.00
N LYS A 27 19.75 6.68 -5.76
CA LYS A 27 19.90 6.03 -7.08
C LYS A 27 20.09 4.51 -6.99
N ASP A 28 20.53 4.03 -5.83
CA ASP A 28 20.75 2.61 -5.61
C ASP A 28 19.48 1.97 -5.04
N THR A 29 18.72 1.29 -5.91
CA THR A 29 17.37 0.78 -5.63
C THR A 29 17.37 -0.32 -4.56
N GLN A 30 18.45 -1.09 -4.42
CA GLN A 30 18.58 -2.11 -3.37
C GLN A 30 18.89 -1.49 -2.00
N GLN A 31 19.80 -0.50 -1.93
CA GLN A 31 20.17 0.15 -0.66
C GLN A 31 19.13 1.19 -0.18
N SER A 32 18.18 1.55 -1.03
CA SER A 32 17.10 2.49 -0.71
C SER A 32 15.80 1.81 -0.32
N THR A 33 15.66 0.51 -0.57
CA THR A 33 14.50 -0.27 -0.13
C THR A 33 14.62 -0.53 1.37
N GLU A 34 13.70 0.04 2.15
CA GLU A 34 13.61 -0.22 3.59
C GLU A 34 12.71 -1.43 3.87
N MET A 35 11.67 -1.63 3.08
CA MET A 35 10.74 -2.74 3.24
C MET A 35 10.19 -3.18 1.88
N LYS A 36 10.04 -4.50 1.72
CA LYS A 36 9.46 -5.12 0.53
C LYS A 36 8.49 -6.22 0.97
N TRP A 37 7.22 -6.04 0.68
CA TRP A 37 6.18 -7.03 0.92
C TRP A 37 5.73 -7.62 -0.41
N ILE A 38 6.02 -8.90 -0.62
CA ILE A 38 5.64 -9.63 -1.83
C ILE A 38 4.39 -10.43 -1.50
N ASN A 39 3.35 -10.31 -2.31
CA ASN A 39 2.20 -11.20 -2.17
C ASN A 39 2.65 -12.66 -2.36
N ARG A 40 2.39 -13.51 -1.37
CA ARG A 40 2.66 -14.95 -1.41
C ARG A 40 1.38 -15.78 -1.63
N HIS A 41 0.24 -15.11 -1.68
CA HIS A 41 -1.09 -15.70 -1.72
C HIS A 41 -1.72 -15.42 -3.07
N ASN A 42 -1.72 -16.42 -3.96
CA ASN A 42 -2.26 -16.30 -5.31
C ASN A 42 -3.75 -15.95 -5.31
N GLU A 43 -4.44 -16.26 -4.23
CA GLU A 43 -5.86 -15.96 -4.00
C GLU A 43 -6.13 -14.49 -3.63
N VAL A 44 -5.12 -13.71 -3.23
CA VAL A 44 -5.28 -12.29 -2.86
C VAL A 44 -4.84 -11.41 -4.01
N VAL A 45 -5.82 -10.85 -4.73
CA VAL A 45 -5.61 -10.02 -5.90
C VAL A 45 -5.70 -8.55 -5.52
N LEU A 46 -4.78 -7.73 -6.03
CA LEU A 46 -4.93 -6.27 -5.98
C LEU A 46 -5.86 -5.85 -7.12
N HIS A 47 -7.11 -5.54 -6.80
CA HIS A 47 -8.14 -5.20 -7.79
C HIS A 47 -8.03 -3.76 -8.27
N ASN A 48 -7.74 -2.82 -7.35
CA ASN A 48 -7.64 -1.41 -7.68
C ASN A 48 -6.65 -0.69 -6.74
N TYR A 49 -6.05 0.38 -7.23
CA TYR A 49 -5.26 1.30 -6.43
C TYR A 49 -5.44 2.72 -6.95
N SER A 50 -5.56 3.69 -6.04
CA SER A 50 -5.72 5.09 -6.44
C SER A 50 -4.41 5.71 -6.96
N ARG A 51 -3.25 5.16 -6.57
CA ARG A 51 -1.90 5.63 -6.93
C ARG A 51 -0.89 4.49 -6.94
N ILE A 52 0.04 4.51 -7.89
CA ILE A 52 1.18 3.58 -7.98
C ILE A 52 2.24 3.92 -6.93
N SER A 53 2.39 5.19 -6.57
CA SER A 53 3.35 5.66 -5.58
C SER A 53 2.78 6.78 -4.74
N THR A 54 3.05 6.72 -3.44
CA THR A 54 2.65 7.73 -2.46
C THR A 54 3.82 8.15 -1.61
N LEU A 55 4.10 9.45 -1.65
CA LEU A 55 5.13 10.08 -0.84
C LEU A 55 4.69 10.13 0.63
N LEU A 56 5.58 9.74 1.53
CA LEU A 56 5.44 9.79 2.96
C LEU A 56 6.35 10.91 3.50
N LEU A 57 5.71 11.97 3.98
CA LEU A 57 6.31 13.26 4.30
C LEU A 57 6.42 13.50 5.81
N GLY A 58 7.58 14.00 6.22
CA GLY A 58 7.85 14.48 7.58
C GLY A 58 7.84 13.38 8.67
N LYS A 59 8.02 13.79 9.93
CA LYS A 59 8.10 12.87 11.09
C LYS A 59 6.80 12.10 11.35
N ARG A 60 5.65 12.64 10.94
CA ARG A 60 4.32 12.03 11.14
C ARG A 60 3.87 11.16 9.96
N GLY A 61 4.68 11.04 8.91
CA GLY A 61 4.35 10.22 7.74
C GLY A 61 3.11 10.68 6.98
N MET A 62 2.90 12.00 6.87
CA MET A 62 1.80 12.55 6.07
C MET A 62 1.89 12.02 4.64
N ALA A 63 0.76 11.72 4.03
CA ALA A 63 0.74 11.06 2.74
C ALA A 63 -0.27 11.74 1.83
N LEU A 64 -0.10 11.63 0.52
CA LEU A 64 -1.24 11.86 -0.37
C LEU A 64 -2.28 10.76 -0.10
N PRO A 65 -3.58 11.09 0.00
CA PRO A 65 -4.62 10.09 0.19
C PRO A 65 -4.51 8.97 -0.84
N THR A 66 -4.46 7.74 -0.35
CA THR A 66 -4.21 6.54 -1.15
C THR A 66 -5.12 5.42 -0.70
N THR A 67 -5.71 4.71 -1.66
CA THR A 67 -6.52 3.53 -1.42
C THR A 67 -5.96 2.36 -2.21
N LEU A 68 -5.87 1.20 -1.56
CA LEU A 68 -5.54 -0.09 -2.17
C LEU A 68 -6.70 -1.05 -1.91
N CYS A 69 -7.30 -1.58 -2.96
CA CYS A 69 -8.42 -2.53 -2.88
C CYS A 69 -7.91 -3.92 -3.22
N PHE A 70 -8.03 -4.83 -2.27
CA PHE A 70 -7.67 -6.23 -2.43
C PHE A 70 -8.93 -7.09 -2.38
N SER A 71 -8.95 -8.16 -3.16
CA SER A 71 -10.04 -9.14 -3.13
C SER A 71 -9.50 -10.55 -3.17
N ASN A 72 -10.30 -11.47 -2.66
CA ASN A 72 -10.17 -12.90 -2.89
C ASN A 72 -11.53 -13.48 -3.29
N GLN A 73 -11.64 -14.81 -3.36
CA GLN A 73 -12.89 -15.50 -3.74
C GLN A 73 -14.07 -15.22 -2.79
N SER A 74 -13.81 -14.78 -1.56
CA SER A 74 -14.83 -14.62 -0.52
C SER A 74 -15.12 -13.16 -0.20
N ALA A 75 -14.14 -12.28 -0.31
CA ALA A 75 -14.29 -10.91 0.16
C ALA A 75 -13.41 -9.86 -0.53
N GLU A 76 -13.83 -8.60 -0.40
CA GLU A 76 -13.05 -7.42 -0.78
C GLU A 76 -12.70 -6.58 0.46
N ILE A 77 -11.45 -6.17 0.58
CA ILE A 77 -10.96 -5.26 1.62
C ILE A 77 -10.26 -4.05 0.98
N SER A 78 -10.33 -2.91 1.64
CA SER A 78 -9.67 -1.68 1.24
C SER A 78 -8.74 -1.18 2.34
N ILE A 79 -7.49 -0.89 1.97
CA ILE A 79 -6.53 -0.17 2.81
C ILE A 79 -6.56 1.30 2.39
N ILE A 80 -6.91 2.19 3.33
CA ILE A 80 -6.97 3.63 3.11
C ILE A 80 -5.87 4.30 3.92
N ILE A 81 -5.00 5.04 3.24
CA ILE A 81 -4.00 5.92 3.81
C ILE A 81 -4.50 7.36 3.66
N SER A 82 -4.77 8.03 4.78
CA SER A 82 -5.28 9.41 4.78
C SER A 82 -4.18 10.44 4.56
N GLY A 83 -4.58 11.70 4.33
CA GLY A 83 -3.68 12.87 4.28
C GLY A 83 -2.71 12.99 5.46
N LEU A 84 -3.16 12.54 6.64
CA LEU A 84 -2.41 12.59 7.88
C LEU A 84 -1.53 11.34 8.11
N GLY A 85 -1.42 10.44 7.13
CA GLY A 85 -0.62 9.21 7.24
C GLY A 85 -1.30 8.09 8.02
N ARG A 86 -2.55 8.28 8.49
CA ARG A 86 -3.30 7.20 9.17
C ARG A 86 -3.68 6.12 8.17
N VAL A 87 -3.35 4.88 8.51
CA VAL A 87 -3.73 3.68 7.76
C VAL A 87 -4.97 3.07 8.39
N ARG A 88 -5.98 2.74 7.57
CA ARG A 88 -7.21 2.07 7.99
C ARG A 88 -7.51 0.92 7.05
N LEU A 89 -8.04 -0.15 7.61
CA LEU A 89 -8.58 -1.29 6.88
C LEU A 89 -10.11 -1.22 6.98
N CYS A 90 -10.80 -1.33 5.85
CA CYS A 90 -12.26 -1.42 5.81
C CYS A 90 -12.75 -2.40 4.73
N SER A 91 -14.03 -2.79 4.78
CA SER A 91 -14.69 -3.57 3.74
C SER A 91 -16.14 -3.09 3.55
N ASN A 92 -16.65 -3.18 2.32
CA ASN A 92 -18.08 -2.98 2.06
C ASN A 92 -18.92 -4.19 2.54
N GLN A 93 -18.29 -5.35 2.71
CA GLN A 93 -18.89 -6.56 3.24
C GLN A 93 -18.69 -6.63 4.76
N ARG A 94 -19.60 -7.32 5.44
CA ARG A 94 -19.51 -7.52 6.89
C ARG A 94 -18.50 -8.62 7.19
N LEU A 95 -17.27 -8.23 7.52
CA LEU A 95 -16.20 -9.12 7.93
C LEU A 95 -15.92 -8.91 9.42
N VAL A 96 -15.76 -10.00 10.18
CA VAL A 96 -15.50 -9.94 11.62
C VAL A 96 -14.18 -9.22 11.87
N GLY A 97 -14.20 -8.20 12.74
CA GLY A 97 -12.99 -7.43 13.09
C GLY A 97 -12.54 -6.39 12.06
N ILE A 98 -13.27 -6.24 10.93
CA ILE A 98 -12.98 -5.22 9.92
C ILE A 98 -14.11 -4.19 9.92
N ALA A 99 -13.74 -2.92 9.93
CA ALA A 99 -14.70 -1.82 9.90
C ALA A 99 -15.40 -1.76 8.53
N LYS A 100 -16.64 -1.24 8.51
CA LYS A 100 -17.31 -0.94 7.25
C LYS A 100 -16.63 0.25 6.58
N CYS A 101 -16.50 0.21 5.26
CA CYS A 101 -16.36 1.43 4.46
C CYS A 101 -17.74 2.13 4.41
#